data_AF-A0A6A6XZ96-F1
#
_entry.id   AF-A0A6A6XZ96-F1
#
_cell.length_a   1.000
_cell.length_b   1.000
_cell.length_c   1.000
_cell.angle_alpha   90.00
_cell.angle_beta   90.00
_cell.angle_gamma   90.00
#
_symmetry.space_group_name_H-M   'P 1'
#
loop_
_entity.id
_entity.type
_entity.pdbx_description
1 polymer ?
#
loop_
_entity_poly.entity_id
_entity_poly.type
_entity_poly.pdbx_seq_one_letter_code
_entity_poly.pdbx_strand_id
1 'polypeptide(L)'
;MSPTTLLTLPAELRQKILSETIHIRFGTSGAAISSPAASACRQLRGDVKEILPSWLPTASTPTIIQTPTGMDKLHVLDKVLKQRAESSNRSWPGFQTIQVQLFTRDAVRVQKPRRSYWQVTNPLQHRAGMDGTFNVPSLWANKFRGMPTSVKHVLVDLTMPETQLQDIEACGPGGPLTPKGRILPYTRWQRVYWCLTLSMIADLVDELQYGRHWATHGRGVIGSWRRKGESVRET
;
A
#
# COMPACT_ATOMS: atom_id res chain seq x y z
N MET A 1 -33.01 15.06 30.56
CA MET A 1 -32.61 13.68 30.24
C MET A 1 -31.17 13.71 29.79
N SER A 2 -30.28 12.96 30.44
CA SER A 2 -28.88 12.89 29.99
C SER A 2 -28.83 12.21 28.62
N PRO A 3 -28.04 12.72 27.66
CA PRO A 3 -27.96 12.13 26.34
C PRO A 3 -27.42 10.70 26.43
N THR A 4 -28.06 9.76 25.73
CA THR A 4 -27.58 8.39 25.63
C THR A 4 -26.23 8.40 24.92
N THR A 5 -25.20 7.92 25.61
CA THR A 5 -23.85 7.78 25.05
C THR A 5 -23.51 6.30 24.89
N LEU A 6 -22.51 5.99 24.04
CA LEU A 6 -22.03 4.63 23.88
C LEU A 6 -21.65 3.99 25.23
N LEU A 7 -21.15 4.76 26.20
CA LEU A 7 -20.72 4.26 27.51
C LEU A 7 -21.88 3.91 28.46
N THR A 8 -23.06 4.48 28.23
CA THR A 8 -24.26 4.20 29.03
C THR A 8 -25.04 2.97 28.57
N LEU A 9 -24.65 2.35 27.45
CA LEU A 9 -25.29 1.15 26.93
C LEU A 9 -24.82 -0.11 27.70
N PRO A 10 -25.68 -1.15 27.80
CA PRO A 10 -25.28 -2.48 28.24
C PRO A 10 -24.07 -3.02 27.46
N ALA A 11 -23.22 -3.81 28.12
CA ALA A 11 -21.97 -4.30 27.55
C ALA A 11 -22.17 -5.04 26.23
N GLU A 12 -23.23 -5.84 26.12
CA GLU A 12 -23.57 -6.63 24.94
C GLU A 12 -23.85 -5.73 23.73
N LEU A 13 -24.58 -4.63 23.92
CA LEU A 13 -24.86 -3.68 22.86
C LEU A 13 -23.60 -2.89 22.46
N ARG A 14 -22.77 -2.51 23.45
CA ARG A 14 -21.50 -1.84 23.18
C ARG A 14 -20.59 -2.74 22.36
N GLN A 15 -20.38 -3.98 22.79
CA GLN A 15 -19.58 -4.99 22.11
C GLN A 15 -20.08 -5.25 20.68
N LYS A 16 -21.42 -5.35 20.48
CA LYS A 16 -22.01 -5.50 19.16
C LYS A 16 -21.67 -4.33 18.24
N ILE A 17 -21.90 -3.10 18.69
CA ILE A 17 -21.54 -1.89 17.93
C ILE A 17 -20.03 -1.85 17.64
N LEU A 18 -19.21 -2.15 18.64
CA LEU A 18 -17.76 -2.14 18.51
C LEU A 18 -17.25 -3.19 17.52
N SER A 19 -17.89 -4.35 17.43
CA SER A 19 -17.52 -5.41 16.50
C SER A 19 -17.61 -4.98 15.03
N GLU A 20 -18.49 -4.02 14.72
CA GLU A 20 -18.67 -3.44 13.38
C GLU A 20 -17.60 -2.38 13.05
N THR A 21 -16.83 -1.93 14.05
CA THR A 21 -15.76 -0.93 13.89
C THR A 21 -14.36 -1.54 13.74
N ILE A 22 -14.27 -2.87 13.86
CA ILE A 22 -13.00 -3.59 13.72
C ILE A 22 -12.60 -3.60 12.25
N HIS A 23 -11.33 -3.30 11.99
CA HIS A 23 -10.73 -3.35 10.67
C HIS A 23 -9.43 -4.16 10.70
N ILE A 24 -9.07 -4.68 9.54
CA ILE A 24 -7.85 -5.46 9.34
C ILE A 24 -6.89 -4.64 8.48
N ARG A 25 -5.65 -4.49 8.92
CA ARG A 25 -4.59 -3.82 8.18
C ARG A 25 -3.38 -4.73 8.05
N PHE A 26 -2.85 -4.85 6.85
CA PHE A 26 -1.60 -5.56 6.58
C PHE A 26 -0.51 -4.59 6.19
N GLY A 27 0.47 -4.42 7.07
CA GLY A 27 1.63 -3.56 6.85
C GLY A 27 2.95 -4.34 6.90
N THR A 28 4.04 -3.58 6.95
CA THR A 28 5.41 -4.10 7.13
C THR A 28 5.52 -4.94 8.41
N SER A 29 4.97 -4.44 9.51
CA SER A 29 5.01 -5.06 10.84
C SER A 29 4.15 -6.32 11.02
N GLY A 30 3.19 -6.59 10.14
CA GLY A 30 2.27 -7.71 10.35
C GLY A 30 0.85 -7.47 9.86
N ALA A 31 -0.02 -8.40 10.23
CA ALA A 31 -1.45 -8.19 10.27
C ALA A 31 -1.81 -7.51 11.60
N ALA A 32 -2.51 -6.39 11.55
CA ALA A 32 -3.05 -5.69 12.69
C ALA A 32 -4.58 -5.72 12.62
N ILE A 33 -5.21 -6.23 13.67
CA ILE A 33 -6.66 -6.17 13.86
C ILE A 33 -6.91 -5.11 14.92
N SER A 34 -7.61 -4.04 14.57
CA SER A 34 -7.81 -2.91 15.47
C SER A 34 -9.19 -2.29 15.31
N SER A 35 -9.64 -1.58 16.35
CA SER A 35 -10.83 -0.73 16.31
C SER A 35 -10.42 0.68 16.78
N PRO A 36 -10.88 1.76 16.11
CA PRO A 36 -10.62 3.13 16.56
C PRO A 36 -11.14 3.37 17.98
N ALA A 37 -12.24 2.72 18.37
CA ALA A 37 -12.85 2.87 19.68
C ALA A 37 -11.94 2.42 20.83
N ALA A 38 -11.00 1.50 20.59
CA ALA A 38 -10.03 1.06 21.59
C ALA A 38 -9.05 2.16 22.02
N SER A 39 -8.92 3.23 21.24
CA SER A 39 -8.12 4.42 21.59
C SER A 39 -8.91 5.47 22.37
N ALA A 40 -10.25 5.46 22.32
CA ALA A 40 -11.08 6.52 22.88
C ALA A 40 -11.12 6.49 24.42
N CYS A 41 -11.36 5.32 25.03
CA CYS A 41 -11.35 5.19 26.50
C CYS A 41 -11.03 3.75 26.95
N ARG A 42 -10.74 3.60 28.25
CA ARG A 42 -10.37 2.29 28.85
C ARG A 42 -11.49 1.26 28.76
N GLN A 43 -12.74 1.68 28.91
CA GLN A 43 -13.89 0.78 28.90
C GLN A 43 -14.08 0.14 27.52
N LEU A 44 -14.14 0.95 26.45
CA LEU A 44 -14.25 0.45 25.08
C LEU A 44 -13.04 -0.39 24.67
N ARG A 45 -11.84 -0.07 25.16
CA ARG A 45 -10.66 -0.93 24.98
C ARG A 45 -10.84 -2.30 25.62
N GLY A 46 -11.45 -2.37 26.80
CA GLY A 46 -11.80 -3.61 27.48
C GLY A 46 -12.77 -4.44 26.64
N ASP A 47 -13.87 -3.81 26.20
CA ASP A 47 -14.87 -4.47 25.36
C ASP A 47 -14.26 -5.00 24.05
N VAL A 48 -13.39 -4.22 23.38
CA VAL A 48 -12.68 -4.67 22.16
C VAL A 48 -11.78 -5.87 22.44
N LYS A 49 -11.06 -5.88 23.57
CA LYS A 49 -10.22 -7.03 23.95
C LYS A 49 -11.03 -8.29 24.19
N GLU A 50 -12.24 -8.15 24.73
CA GLU A 50 -13.14 -9.27 25.02
C GLU A 50 -13.74 -9.88 23.73
N ILE A 51 -14.11 -9.05 22.75
CA ILE A 51 -14.69 -9.55 21.49
C ILE A 51 -13.65 -10.12 20.53
N LEU A 52 -12.41 -9.62 20.52
CA LEU A 52 -11.42 -9.98 19.50
C LEU A 52 -11.12 -11.49 19.36
N PRO A 53 -11.06 -12.30 20.44
CA PRO A 53 -10.82 -13.75 20.34
C PRO A 53 -11.94 -14.51 19.61
N SER A 54 -13.19 -14.09 19.79
CA SER A 54 -14.37 -14.73 19.18
C SER A 54 -14.86 -13.98 17.94
N TRP A 55 -14.33 -12.81 17.65
CA TRP A 55 -14.72 -12.02 16.49
C TRP A 55 -14.33 -12.73 15.18
N LEU A 56 -15.27 -12.70 14.24
CA LEU A 56 -15.08 -13.06 12.83
C LEU A 56 -15.45 -11.85 11.98
N PRO A 57 -14.70 -11.56 10.91
CA PRO A 57 -15.07 -10.51 10.00
C PRO A 57 -16.41 -10.82 9.33
N THR A 58 -17.08 -9.77 8.89
CA THR A 58 -18.20 -9.83 7.95
C THR A 58 -17.72 -9.56 6.52
N ALA A 59 -18.57 -9.80 5.54
CA ALA A 59 -18.31 -9.42 4.14
C ALA A 59 -17.99 -7.93 3.95
N SER A 60 -18.52 -7.07 4.83
CA SER A 60 -18.30 -5.63 4.82
C SER A 60 -17.09 -5.17 5.63
N THR A 61 -16.37 -6.08 6.29
CA THR A 61 -15.25 -5.69 7.16
C THR A 61 -14.10 -5.11 6.32
N PRO A 62 -13.69 -3.86 6.57
CA PRO A 62 -12.59 -3.25 5.83
C PRO A 62 -11.29 -4.01 6.03
N THR A 63 -10.73 -4.50 4.92
CA THR A 63 -9.45 -5.22 4.88
C THR A 63 -8.48 -4.47 3.99
N ILE A 64 -7.53 -3.77 4.59
CA ILE A 64 -6.59 -2.88 3.90
C ILE A 64 -5.21 -3.53 3.84
N ILE A 65 -4.63 -3.62 2.65
CA ILE A 65 -3.31 -4.19 2.42
C ILE A 65 -2.40 -3.08 1.90
N GLN A 66 -1.34 -2.79 2.66
CA GLN A 66 -0.43 -1.68 2.40
C GLN A 66 0.90 -2.16 1.80
N THR A 67 1.22 -3.45 1.93
CA THR A 67 2.46 -4.02 1.38
C THR A 67 2.19 -5.28 0.56
N PRO A 68 3.03 -5.59 -0.46
CA PRO A 68 2.92 -6.84 -1.20
C PRO A 68 3.02 -8.07 -0.30
N THR A 69 3.89 -8.03 0.72
CA THR A 69 4.01 -9.09 1.75
C THR A 69 2.75 -9.21 2.61
N GLY A 70 1.93 -8.17 2.68
CA GLY A 70 0.62 -8.20 3.31
C GLY A 70 -0.33 -9.20 2.64
N MET A 71 -0.15 -9.48 1.34
CA MET A 71 -0.93 -10.50 0.64
C MET A 71 -0.59 -11.91 1.08
N ASP A 72 0.69 -12.21 1.32
CA ASP A 72 1.09 -13.50 1.89
C ASP A 72 0.47 -13.68 3.29
N LYS A 73 0.43 -12.61 4.09
CA LYS A 73 -0.18 -12.59 5.43
C LYS A 73 -1.71 -12.75 5.38
N LEU A 74 -2.38 -12.30 4.32
CA LEU A 74 -3.81 -12.49 4.12
C LEU A 74 -4.19 -13.98 4.11
N HIS A 75 -3.37 -14.83 3.46
CA HIS A 75 -3.58 -16.28 3.46
C HIS A 75 -3.45 -16.90 4.83
N VAL A 76 -2.48 -16.46 5.61
CA VAL A 76 -2.29 -16.94 6.98
C VAL A 76 -3.48 -16.56 7.84
N LEU A 77 -3.96 -15.31 7.73
CA LEU A 77 -5.14 -14.85 8.45
C LEU A 77 -6.40 -15.61 8.04
N ASP A 78 -6.60 -15.87 6.74
CA ASP A 78 -7.75 -16.66 6.25
C ASP A 78 -7.81 -18.04 6.90
N LYS A 79 -6.66 -18.73 7.04
CA LYS A 79 -6.58 -20.02 7.74
C LYS A 79 -6.97 -19.91 9.22
N VAL A 80 -6.45 -18.89 9.92
CA VAL A 80 -6.77 -18.64 11.33
C VAL A 80 -8.27 -18.37 11.52
N LEU A 81 -8.87 -17.59 10.61
CA LEU A 81 -10.30 -17.27 10.66
C LEU A 81 -11.18 -18.49 10.34
N LYS A 82 -10.77 -19.35 9.41
CA LYS A 82 -11.44 -20.65 9.15
C LYS A 82 -11.46 -21.52 10.40
N GLN A 83 -10.31 -21.73 11.03
CA GLN A 83 -10.22 -22.52 12.27
C GLN A 83 -11.06 -21.92 13.40
N ARG A 84 -11.08 -20.59 13.53
CA ARG A 84 -11.92 -19.89 14.51
C ARG A 84 -13.41 -20.04 14.23
N ALA A 85 -13.81 -20.01 12.96
CA ALA A 85 -15.19 -20.22 12.58
C ALA A 85 -15.65 -21.65 12.89
N GLU A 86 -14.84 -22.64 12.52
CA GLU A 86 -15.05 -24.05 12.84
C GLU A 86 -15.17 -24.28 14.36
N SER A 87 -14.23 -23.76 15.16
CA SER A 87 -14.26 -23.94 16.62
C SER A 87 -15.44 -23.26 17.32
N SER A 88 -16.10 -22.31 16.64
CA SER A 88 -17.28 -21.61 17.16
C SER A 88 -18.58 -22.03 16.47
N ASN A 89 -18.59 -23.12 15.71
CA ASN A 89 -19.74 -23.60 14.93
C ASN A 89 -20.36 -22.52 14.03
N ARG A 90 -19.51 -21.65 13.46
CA ARG A 90 -19.90 -20.61 12.50
C ARG A 90 -19.24 -20.87 11.16
N SER A 91 -19.80 -20.29 10.10
CA SER A 91 -19.18 -20.29 8.78
C SER A 91 -18.33 -19.05 8.57
N TRP A 92 -17.22 -19.20 7.85
CA TRP A 92 -16.38 -18.09 7.39
C TRP A 92 -16.43 -18.01 5.87
N PRO A 93 -17.05 -16.97 5.27
CA PRO A 93 -17.19 -16.85 3.82
C PRO A 93 -15.89 -16.48 3.10
N GLY A 94 -14.80 -16.23 3.84
CA GLY A 94 -13.59 -15.65 3.28
C GLY A 94 -13.67 -14.13 3.13
N PHE A 95 -12.55 -13.53 2.70
CA PHE A 95 -12.50 -12.12 2.36
C PHE A 95 -13.21 -11.88 1.04
N GLN A 96 -14.27 -11.06 1.02
CA GLN A 96 -14.98 -10.74 -0.22
C GLN A 96 -14.43 -9.49 -0.91
N THR A 97 -14.10 -8.48 -0.11
CA THR A 97 -13.56 -7.20 -0.57
C THR A 97 -12.25 -6.92 0.14
N ILE A 98 -11.22 -6.57 -0.63
CA ILE A 98 -9.96 -6.06 -0.09
C ILE A 98 -9.66 -4.69 -0.70
N GLN A 99 -9.03 -3.82 0.08
CA GLN A 99 -8.50 -2.55 -0.38
C GLN A 99 -6.98 -2.64 -0.41
N VAL A 100 -6.39 -2.28 -1.54
CA VAL A 100 -4.95 -2.27 -1.74
C VAL A 100 -4.52 -0.83 -1.82
N GLN A 101 -3.81 -0.38 -0.78
CA GLN A 101 -3.30 0.97 -0.69
C GLN A 101 -1.92 1.01 -1.33
N LEU A 102 -1.83 1.55 -2.55
CA LEU A 102 -0.58 1.53 -3.30
C LEU A 102 0.47 2.46 -2.71
N PHE A 103 0.06 3.64 -2.28
CA PHE A 103 0.94 4.63 -1.67
C PHE A 103 0.89 4.51 -0.16
N THR A 104 2.03 4.19 0.47
CA THR A 104 2.09 4.05 1.92
C THR A 104 2.75 5.24 2.59
N ARG A 105 2.28 5.59 3.80
CA ARG A 105 2.87 6.64 4.65
C ARG A 105 4.26 6.26 5.17
N ASP A 106 4.61 4.98 5.10
CA ASP A 106 5.89 4.44 5.54
C ASP A 106 6.98 4.58 4.47
N ALA A 107 6.68 5.21 3.32
CA ALA A 107 7.68 5.54 2.33
C ALA A 107 8.83 6.33 2.98
N VAL A 108 10.05 5.80 2.87
CA VAL A 108 11.25 6.46 3.37
C VAL A 108 11.33 7.85 2.76
N ARG A 109 11.42 8.88 3.62
CA ARG A 109 11.55 10.27 3.18
C ARG A 109 12.61 10.40 2.10
N VAL A 110 12.30 11.21 1.10
CA VAL A 110 13.22 11.53 0.01
C VAL A 110 14.57 11.96 0.57
N GLN A 111 15.62 11.19 0.30
CA GLN A 111 16.96 11.57 0.72
C GLN A 111 17.38 12.81 -0.07
N LYS A 112 17.80 13.87 0.65
CA LYS A 112 18.35 15.06 0.01
C LYS A 112 19.47 14.63 -0.93
N PRO A 113 19.47 15.10 -2.19
CA PRO A 113 20.53 14.76 -3.12
C PRO A 113 21.89 15.12 -2.51
N ARG A 114 22.78 14.13 -2.36
CA ARG A 114 24.16 14.41 -1.96
C ARG A 114 24.77 15.35 -2.99
N ARG A 115 25.35 16.47 -2.52
CA ARG A 115 26.10 17.42 -3.35
C ARG A 115 27.33 16.70 -3.89
N SER A 116 27.22 16.04 -5.04
CA SER A 116 28.37 15.62 -5.82
C SER A 116 28.35 16.40 -7.14
N TYR A 117 29.52 16.89 -7.54
CA TYR A 117 29.69 17.74 -8.72
C TYR A 117 29.22 17.03 -10.00
N TRP A 118 29.33 15.70 -10.04
CA TRP A 118 29.10 14.89 -11.25
C TRP A 118 27.85 14.01 -11.20
N GLN A 119 27.38 13.60 -10.03
CA GLN A 119 26.28 12.63 -9.88
C GLN A 119 25.29 13.08 -8.79
N VAL A 120 24.23 13.78 -9.21
CA VAL A 120 23.08 13.95 -8.32
C VAL A 120 22.24 12.69 -8.42
N THR A 121 22.16 11.93 -7.34
CA THR A 121 21.25 10.78 -7.24
C THR A 121 19.83 11.32 -7.29
N ASN A 122 18.98 10.74 -8.15
CA ASN A 122 17.57 11.09 -8.19
C ASN A 122 16.99 10.83 -6.79
N PRO A 123 16.50 11.87 -6.09
CA PRO A 123 16.07 11.73 -4.70
C PRO A 123 14.75 10.93 -4.63
N LEU A 124 14.00 10.86 -5.75
CA LEU A 124 12.83 9.99 -5.94
C LEU A 124 13.20 8.55 -6.34
N GLN A 125 14.49 8.24 -6.52
CA GLN A 125 14.96 6.90 -6.89
C GLN A 125 15.46 6.16 -5.66
N HIS A 126 14.78 5.06 -5.31
CA HIS A 126 15.20 4.21 -4.21
C HIS A 126 16.48 3.42 -4.58
N ARG A 127 17.46 3.39 -3.69
CA ARG A 127 18.64 2.51 -3.76
C ARG A 127 18.43 1.35 -2.79
N ALA A 128 18.27 0.15 -3.34
CA ALA A 128 18.37 -1.16 -2.68
C ALA A 128 17.20 -1.61 -1.77
N GLY A 129 16.55 -2.72 -2.15
CA GLY A 129 15.62 -3.48 -1.31
C GLY A 129 14.44 -4.04 -2.12
N MET A 130 14.16 -5.34 -1.98
CA MET A 130 13.06 -6.02 -2.70
C MET A 130 11.66 -5.50 -2.33
N ASP A 131 11.54 -4.73 -1.25
CA ASP A 131 10.24 -4.27 -0.71
C ASP A 131 9.86 -2.82 -1.04
N GLY A 132 10.47 -2.25 -2.08
CA GLY A 132 9.80 -1.23 -2.87
C GLY A 132 10.42 0.17 -2.86
N THR A 133 10.13 0.83 -3.96
CA THR A 133 10.36 2.23 -4.27
C THR A 133 9.69 3.13 -3.24
N PHE A 134 10.03 4.42 -3.28
CA PHE A 134 9.27 5.49 -2.64
C PHE A 134 7.74 5.47 -2.93
N ASN A 135 7.20 4.59 -3.81
CA ASN A 135 5.79 4.58 -4.19
C ASN A 135 5.10 3.22 -4.16
N VAL A 136 5.35 2.40 -5.18
CA VAL A 136 4.52 1.27 -5.60
C VAL A 136 5.48 0.11 -5.83
N PRO A 137 5.51 -0.88 -4.95
CA PRO A 137 6.34 -2.05 -5.16
C PRO A 137 5.97 -2.77 -6.46
N SER A 138 6.96 -3.05 -7.32
CA SER A 138 6.75 -3.85 -8.54
C SER A 138 6.31 -5.29 -8.27
N LEU A 139 6.33 -5.72 -7.00
CA LEU A 139 5.94 -7.05 -6.59
C LEU A 139 4.43 -7.25 -6.46
N TRP A 140 3.62 -6.17 -6.50
CA TRP A 140 2.17 -6.27 -6.33
C TRP A 140 1.54 -7.30 -7.28
N ALA A 141 1.75 -7.15 -8.59
CA ALA A 141 1.18 -8.08 -9.59
C ALA A 141 1.50 -9.56 -9.27
N ASN A 142 2.76 -9.88 -8.94
CA ASN A 142 3.15 -11.25 -8.60
C ASN A 142 2.42 -11.78 -7.34
N LYS A 143 2.13 -10.92 -6.37
CA LYS A 143 1.47 -11.32 -5.12
C LYS A 143 -0.02 -11.58 -5.29
N PHE A 144 -0.68 -10.96 -6.26
CA PHE A 144 -2.10 -11.24 -6.55
C PHE A 144 -2.34 -12.64 -7.12
N ARG A 145 -1.34 -13.28 -7.72
CA ARG A 145 -1.44 -14.69 -8.15
C ARG A 145 -1.77 -15.66 -7.02
N GLY A 146 -1.38 -15.30 -5.80
CA GLY A 146 -1.67 -16.09 -4.62
C GLY A 146 -3.09 -15.87 -4.11
N MET A 147 -3.73 -14.74 -4.42
CA MET A 147 -4.91 -14.20 -3.72
C MET A 147 -5.99 -15.24 -3.41
N PRO A 148 -6.59 -15.22 -2.20
CA PRO A 148 -7.66 -16.16 -1.86
C PRO A 148 -8.81 -16.09 -2.87
N THR A 149 -9.31 -17.25 -3.31
CA THR A 149 -10.41 -17.35 -4.28
C THR A 149 -11.74 -16.79 -3.79
N SER A 150 -11.87 -16.53 -2.49
CA SER A 150 -13.02 -15.86 -1.89
C SER A 150 -13.09 -14.37 -2.22
N VAL A 151 -11.96 -13.75 -2.60
CA VAL A 151 -11.90 -12.32 -2.93
C VAL A 151 -12.55 -12.09 -4.29
N LYS A 152 -13.62 -11.30 -4.28
CA LYS A 152 -14.39 -10.94 -5.49
C LYS A 152 -14.12 -9.51 -5.94
N HIS A 153 -13.82 -8.63 -4.99
CA HIS A 153 -13.61 -7.21 -5.25
C HIS A 153 -12.27 -6.76 -4.69
N VAL A 154 -11.47 -6.14 -5.56
CA VAL A 154 -10.21 -5.49 -5.19
C VAL A 154 -10.37 -4.00 -5.46
N LEU A 155 -10.35 -3.21 -4.40
CA LEU A 155 -10.34 -1.75 -4.47
C LEU A 155 -8.89 -1.28 -4.48
N VAL A 156 -8.45 -0.65 -5.56
CA VAL A 156 -7.11 -0.07 -5.64
C VAL A 156 -7.18 1.39 -5.23
N ASP A 157 -6.62 1.70 -4.06
CA ASP A 157 -6.56 3.06 -3.55
C ASP A 157 -5.29 3.75 -4.03
N LEU A 158 -5.50 4.73 -4.92
CA LEU A 158 -4.47 5.57 -5.54
C LEU A 158 -4.24 6.88 -4.76
N THR A 159 -4.84 7.04 -3.59
CA THR A 159 -4.68 8.25 -2.78
C THR A 159 -3.23 8.34 -2.28
N MET A 160 -2.52 9.35 -2.76
CA MET A 160 -1.16 9.63 -2.35
C MET A 160 -1.14 10.38 -1.00
N PRO A 161 -0.34 9.97 -0.01
CA PRO A 161 -0.11 10.75 1.19
C PRO A 161 0.45 12.15 0.87
N GLU A 162 -0.09 13.16 1.54
CA GLU A 162 0.33 14.57 1.39
C GLU A 162 1.84 14.76 1.51
N THR A 163 2.48 14.08 2.46
CA THR A 163 3.94 14.15 2.66
C THR A 163 4.72 13.64 1.44
N GLN A 164 4.20 12.62 0.76
CA GLN A 164 4.82 12.07 -0.44
C GLN A 164 4.62 13.00 -1.63
N LEU A 165 3.44 13.62 -1.74
CA LEU A 165 3.16 14.62 -2.75
C LEU A 165 4.12 15.82 -2.62
N GLN A 166 4.28 16.35 -1.41
CA GLN A 166 5.21 17.45 -1.11
C GLN A 166 6.65 17.10 -1.47
N ASP A 167 7.08 15.86 -1.22
CA ASP A 167 8.41 15.37 -1.58
C ASP A 167 8.61 15.33 -3.11
N ILE A 168 7.58 14.95 -3.89
CA ILE A 168 7.60 14.95 -5.36
C ILE A 168 7.64 16.39 -5.90
N GLU A 169 6.83 17.28 -5.33
CA GLU A 169 6.79 18.70 -5.67
C GLU A 169 8.13 19.38 -5.37
N ALA A 170 8.74 19.03 -4.23
CA ALA A 170 10.06 19.53 -3.85
C ALA A 170 11.16 19.19 -4.85
N CYS A 171 10.97 18.11 -5.63
CA CYS A 171 11.85 17.65 -6.70
C CYS A 171 11.44 18.14 -8.10
N GLY A 172 10.41 18.98 -8.20
CA GLY A 172 9.90 19.55 -9.44
C GLY A 172 10.61 20.83 -9.91
N PRO A 173 10.23 21.38 -11.07
CA PRO A 173 10.75 22.66 -11.56
C PRO A 173 10.61 23.76 -10.51
N GLY A 174 11.72 24.41 -10.12
CA GLY A 174 11.73 25.45 -9.08
C GLY A 174 11.67 24.94 -7.63
N GLY A 175 11.51 23.63 -7.41
CA GLY A 175 11.46 23.03 -6.09
C GLY A 175 12.79 23.13 -5.31
N PRO A 176 12.75 23.12 -3.96
CA PRO A 176 13.93 23.28 -3.11
C PRO A 176 14.98 22.17 -3.23
N LEU A 177 14.62 20.99 -3.73
CA LEU A 177 15.54 19.86 -3.93
C LEU A 177 16.09 19.77 -5.35
N THR A 178 15.70 20.70 -6.22
CA THR A 178 16.14 20.76 -7.61
C THR A 178 17.57 21.31 -7.70
N PRO A 179 18.55 20.57 -8.25
CA PRO A 179 19.92 21.02 -8.35
C PRO A 179 20.02 22.26 -9.23
N LYS A 180 20.67 23.32 -8.76
CA LYS A 180 20.90 24.54 -9.54
C LYS A 180 22.04 24.34 -10.56
N GLY A 181 21.94 25.01 -11.72
CA GLY A 181 23.06 25.15 -12.67
C GLY A 181 23.30 23.97 -13.63
N ARG A 182 22.26 23.19 -13.99
CA ARG A 182 22.38 22.11 -14.98
C ARG A 182 21.73 22.46 -16.31
N ILE A 183 22.33 21.98 -17.40
CA ILE A 183 21.86 22.16 -18.79
C ILE A 183 20.62 21.30 -19.12
N LEU A 184 20.47 20.14 -18.45
CA LEU A 184 19.36 19.22 -18.70
C LEU A 184 18.11 19.61 -17.90
N PRO A 185 16.89 19.41 -18.45
CA PRO A 185 15.64 19.83 -17.82
C PRO A 185 15.38 19.08 -16.50
N TYR A 186 14.96 19.84 -15.50
CA TYR A 186 14.68 19.41 -14.13
C TYR A 186 13.56 18.37 -14.01
N THR A 187 12.71 18.25 -15.03
CA THR A 187 11.58 17.31 -15.10
C THR A 187 12.01 15.85 -15.24
N ARG A 188 13.30 15.55 -15.48
CA ARG A 188 13.77 14.17 -15.71
C ARG A 188 13.44 13.24 -14.54
N TRP A 189 13.52 13.70 -13.30
CA TRP A 189 13.28 12.85 -12.12
C TRP A 189 11.82 12.52 -11.91
N GLN A 190 10.96 13.53 -11.96
CA GLN A 190 9.50 13.34 -11.90
C GLN A 190 9.02 12.50 -13.09
N ARG A 191 9.55 12.73 -14.30
CA ARG A 191 9.23 11.91 -15.47
C ARG A 191 9.57 10.43 -15.23
N VAL A 192 10.79 10.13 -14.78
CA VAL A 192 11.20 8.74 -14.50
C VAL A 192 10.32 8.13 -13.40
N TYR A 193 10.05 8.88 -12.34
CA TYR A 193 9.14 8.48 -11.27
C TYR A 193 7.75 8.11 -11.80
N TRP A 194 7.13 8.98 -12.61
CA TRP A 194 5.77 8.77 -13.10
C TRP A 194 5.72 7.66 -14.13
N CYS A 195 6.71 7.55 -15.02
CA CYS A 195 6.80 6.43 -15.97
C CYS A 195 6.83 5.08 -15.24
N LEU A 196 7.63 4.94 -14.17
CA LEU A 196 7.71 3.70 -13.40
C LEU A 196 6.41 3.44 -12.63
N THR A 197 5.89 4.46 -11.96
CA THR A 197 4.68 4.34 -11.13
C THR A 197 3.47 3.95 -11.97
N LEU A 198 3.26 4.61 -13.12
CA LEU A 198 2.17 4.31 -14.04
C LEU A 198 2.32 2.90 -14.64
N SER A 199 3.54 2.49 -14.98
CA SER A 199 3.80 1.12 -15.46
C SER A 199 3.42 0.08 -14.40
N MET A 200 3.80 0.29 -13.13
CA MET A 200 3.48 -0.65 -12.05
C MET A 200 1.98 -0.71 -11.75
N ILE A 201 1.28 0.42 -11.84
CA ILE A 201 -0.18 0.48 -11.71
C ILE A 201 -0.84 -0.28 -12.88
N ALA A 202 -0.37 -0.07 -14.11
CA ALA A 202 -0.88 -0.79 -15.28
C ALA A 202 -0.68 -2.31 -15.14
N ASP A 203 0.53 -2.75 -14.76
CA ASP A 203 0.83 -4.17 -14.53
C ASP A 203 -0.09 -4.79 -13.48
N LEU A 204 -0.39 -4.05 -12.40
CA LEU A 204 -1.32 -4.47 -11.36
C LEU A 204 -2.75 -4.60 -11.89
N VAL A 205 -3.24 -3.57 -12.58
CA VAL A 205 -4.61 -3.57 -13.14
C VAL A 205 -4.76 -4.72 -14.14
N ASP A 206 -3.78 -4.95 -14.99
CA ASP A 206 -3.80 -6.03 -15.96
C ASP A 206 -3.79 -7.42 -15.29
N GLU A 207 -2.99 -7.61 -14.24
CA GLU A 207 -3.03 -8.87 -13.48
C GLU A 207 -4.38 -9.07 -12.78
N LEU A 208 -4.99 -8.01 -12.23
CA LEU A 208 -6.31 -8.07 -11.61
C LEU A 208 -7.44 -8.35 -12.60
N GLN A 209 -7.38 -7.78 -13.80
CA GLN A 209 -8.43 -7.94 -14.82
C GLN A 209 -8.32 -9.26 -15.57
N TYR A 210 -7.11 -9.65 -15.96
CA TYR A 210 -6.90 -10.74 -16.90
C TYR A 210 -6.35 -12.00 -16.24
N GLY A 211 -5.91 -11.93 -14.98
CA GLY A 211 -5.53 -13.10 -14.17
C GLY A 211 -4.34 -13.93 -14.68
N ARG A 212 -3.73 -13.54 -15.82
CA ARG A 212 -2.49 -14.00 -16.48
C ARG A 212 -2.55 -13.60 -17.96
N HIS A 213 -1.81 -12.58 -18.39
CA HIS A 213 -1.44 -12.51 -19.82
C HIS A 213 -0.15 -11.76 -20.19
N TRP A 214 0.58 -11.14 -19.27
CA TRP A 214 1.75 -10.32 -19.64
C TRP A 214 3.12 -11.02 -19.57
N ALA A 215 3.20 -12.29 -19.14
CA ALA A 215 4.48 -12.99 -19.11
C ALA A 215 5.08 -13.23 -20.52
N THR A 216 4.31 -13.07 -21.60
CA THR A 216 4.72 -13.40 -22.97
C THR A 216 4.92 -12.20 -23.90
N HIS A 217 4.46 -10.99 -23.56
CA HIS A 217 4.60 -9.83 -24.43
C HIS A 217 5.46 -8.75 -23.79
N GLY A 218 6.75 -8.86 -24.05
CA GLY A 218 7.62 -7.69 -24.11
C GLY A 218 7.87 -6.99 -22.79
N ARG A 219 8.88 -7.47 -22.06
CA ARG A 219 9.96 -6.56 -21.68
C ARG A 219 10.62 -6.04 -22.97
N GLY A 220 9.88 -5.23 -23.73
CA GLY A 220 10.45 -4.30 -24.67
C GLY A 220 11.26 -3.36 -23.81
N VAL A 221 12.52 -3.74 -23.63
CA VAL A 221 13.65 -2.96 -23.14
C VAL A 221 13.22 -1.51 -22.92
N ILE A 222 13.00 -1.11 -21.66
CA ILE A 222 13.08 0.30 -21.30
C ILE A 222 14.48 0.69 -21.76
N GLY A 223 14.52 1.32 -22.94
CA GLY A 223 15.71 1.51 -23.75
C GLY A 223 16.87 1.92 -22.88
N SER A 224 17.97 1.19 -22.99
CA SER A 224 19.25 1.70 -22.52
C SER A 224 19.39 3.08 -23.16
N TRP A 225 19.29 4.14 -22.37
CA TRP A 225 19.72 5.47 -22.78
C TRP A 225 21.26 5.44 -22.84
N ARG A 226 21.80 4.66 -23.79
CA ARG A 226 23.20 4.73 -24.20
C ARG A 226 23.32 6.07 -24.93
N ARG A 227 24.08 6.98 -24.32
CA ARG A 227 24.56 8.19 -25.00
C ARG A 227 25.34 7.73 -26.24
N LYS A 228 24.80 7.96 -27.44
CA LYS A 228 25.65 8.16 -28.60
C LYS A 228 26.27 9.54 -28.42
N GLY A 229 27.54 9.58 -28.04
CA GLY A 229 28.37 10.75 -28.22
C GLY A 229 28.68 10.83 -29.71
N GLU A 230 27.98 11.71 -30.43
CA GLU A 230 28.44 12.18 -31.73
C GLU A 230 29.55 13.20 -31.48
N SER A 231 30.78 12.75 -31.71
CA SER A 231 31.94 13.61 -31.94
C SER A 231 31.80 14.14 -33.36
N VAL A 232 31.40 15.40 -33.49
CA VAL A 232 31.54 16.16 -34.73
C VAL A 232 33.01 16.55 -34.82
N ARG A 233 33.75 15.92 -35.73
CA ARG A 233 35.05 16.44 -36.20
C ARG A 233 34.75 17.54 -37.21
N GLU A 234 35.09 18.76 -36.85
CA GLU A 234 35.30 19.84 -37.82
C GLU A 234 36.54 19.50 -38.64
N THR A 235 36.37 19.55 -39.96
CA THR A 235 37.44 19.62 -40.97
C THR A 235 37.99 21.02 -41.07
#